data_AF-A0A4Y9ZUK4-F1
#
_entry.id   AF-A0A4Y9ZUK4-F1
#
_cell.length_a   1.000
_cell.length_b   1.000
_cell.length_c   1.000
_cell.angle_alpha   90.00
_cell.angle_beta   90.00
_cell.angle_gamma   90.00
#
_symmetry.space_group_name_H-M   'P 1'
#
loop_
_entity.id
_entity.type
_entity.pdbx_description
1 polymer ?
#
loop_
_entity_poly.entity_id
_entity_poly.type
_entity_poly.pdbx_seq_one_letter_code
_entity_poly.pdbx_strand_id
1 'polypeptide(L)'
;MQAIEIGSQCHVPAILPTATYAAAILPVTATLDLDDNLATLKAWRNCMISRDQLVSHIEDIFDGALSEIKIPFILYQGGSWRQRGCSTCGLSEKAKRNMERDFRSLRHDVVRHPTISLPLDSFCRKCKTEWTMYNRLIRDSIWNHLPAICGFDDWAAVDCAQKTADRGNS
;
A
#
# COMPACT_ATOMS: atom_id res chain seq x y z
N MET A 1 16.73 -7.19 7.48
CA MET A 1 18.14 -7.10 7.91
C MET A 1 19.05 -6.50 6.81
N GLN A 2 19.04 -7.02 5.57
CA GLN A 2 19.84 -6.42 4.46
C GLN A 2 19.44 -4.99 4.07
N ALA A 3 18.15 -4.62 4.10
CA ALA A 3 17.72 -3.27 3.72
C ALA A 3 18.29 -2.21 4.69
N ILE A 4 18.20 -2.42 6.00
CA ILE A 4 18.81 -1.54 7.02
C ILE A 4 20.31 -1.39 6.82
N GLU A 5 21.04 -2.48 6.56
CA GLU A 5 22.48 -2.43 6.30
C GLU A 5 22.79 -1.59 5.06
N ILE A 6 22.03 -1.74 3.97
CA ILE A 6 22.19 -0.94 2.75
C ILE A 6 21.87 0.54 3.00
N GLY A 7 20.77 0.85 3.69
CA GLY A 7 20.41 2.25 3.99
C GLY A 7 21.41 2.93 4.92
N SER A 8 21.96 2.18 5.86
CA SER A 8 23.03 2.64 6.75
C SER A 8 24.33 2.88 5.97
N GLN A 9 24.73 1.94 5.09
CA GLN A 9 25.92 2.07 4.24
C GLN A 9 25.82 3.22 3.23
N CYS A 10 24.61 3.52 2.74
CA CYS A 10 24.35 4.60 1.79
C CYS A 10 23.87 5.91 2.44
N HIS A 11 23.81 5.98 3.78
CA HIS A 11 23.31 7.12 4.55
C HIS A 11 21.89 7.63 4.17
N VAL A 12 21.03 6.75 3.65
CA VAL A 12 19.65 7.09 3.25
C VAL A 12 18.57 6.11 3.75
N PRO A 13 18.47 5.81 5.07
CA PRO A 13 17.43 4.93 5.61
C PRO A 13 15.99 5.32 5.23
N ALA A 14 15.68 6.62 5.17
CA ALA A 14 14.32 7.11 4.88
C ALA A 14 13.84 6.82 3.45
N ILE A 15 14.79 6.64 2.51
CA ILE A 15 14.46 6.34 1.12
C ILE A 15 14.03 4.88 0.99
N LEU A 16 14.49 3.97 1.85
CA LEU A 16 14.29 2.53 1.66
C LEU A 16 12.81 2.11 1.62
N PRO A 17 11.94 2.47 2.58
CA PRO A 17 10.54 2.05 2.50
C PRO A 17 9.84 2.60 1.25
N THR A 18 10.18 3.83 0.86
CA THR A 18 9.61 4.49 -0.32
C THR A 18 10.13 3.89 -1.63
N ALA A 19 11.41 3.54 -1.70
CA ALA A 19 12.03 2.87 -2.83
C ALA A 19 11.53 1.43 -2.97
N THR A 20 11.33 0.73 -1.86
CA THR A 20 10.68 -0.59 -1.82
C THR A 20 9.26 -0.53 -2.38
N TYR A 21 8.48 0.46 -1.96
CA TYR A 21 7.16 0.71 -2.52
C TYR A 21 7.22 1.02 -4.03
N ALA A 22 8.14 1.89 -4.46
CA ALA A 22 8.35 2.24 -5.86
C ALA A 22 8.75 1.01 -6.70
N ALA A 23 9.59 0.12 -6.18
CA ALA A 23 9.99 -1.10 -6.85
C ALA A 23 8.81 -2.08 -6.99
N ALA A 24 7.89 -2.12 -6.02
CA ALA A 24 6.72 -2.99 -6.07
C ALA A 24 5.65 -2.57 -7.10
N ILE A 25 5.53 -1.26 -7.37
CA ILE A 25 4.58 -0.70 -8.35
C ILE A 25 5.14 -0.66 -9.79
N LEU A 26 6.46 -0.73 -9.98
CA LEU A 26 7.05 -0.73 -11.31
C LEU A 26 6.73 -2.03 -12.06
N PRO A 27 6.41 -1.98 -13.36
CA PRO A 27 6.23 -3.17 -14.15
C PRO A 27 7.53 -4.00 -14.14
N VAL A 28 7.41 -5.31 -13.91
CA VAL A 28 8.55 -6.26 -13.97
C VAL A 28 9.29 -6.18 -15.31
N THR A 29 8.60 -5.75 -16.37
CA THR A 29 9.17 -5.55 -17.71
C THR A 29 9.98 -4.27 -17.86
N ALA A 30 9.79 -3.27 -17.00
CA ALA A 30 10.59 -2.04 -16.98
C ALA A 30 11.94 -2.25 -16.26
N THR A 31 12.08 -3.34 -15.49
CA THR A 31 13.27 -3.68 -14.71
C THR A 31 14.20 -4.68 -15.40
N LEU A 32 13.93 -5.09 -16.65
CA LEU A 32 14.58 -6.21 -17.33
C LEU A 32 15.71 -5.85 -18.31
N ASP A 33 16.25 -4.62 -18.29
CA ASP A 33 17.59 -4.33 -18.82
C ASP A 33 18.64 -4.60 -17.73
N LEU A 34 18.65 -5.84 -17.22
CA LEU A 34 19.64 -6.27 -16.25
C LEU A 34 20.91 -6.66 -17.01
N ASP A 35 21.94 -5.82 -16.97
CA ASP A 35 23.30 -6.30 -17.22
C ASP A 35 23.58 -7.49 -16.28
N ASP A 36 24.35 -8.48 -16.74
CA ASP A 36 24.74 -9.73 -16.03
C ASP A 36 25.52 -9.50 -14.70
N ASN A 37 25.56 -8.28 -14.20
CA ASN A 37 26.16 -7.92 -12.94
C ASN A 37 25.38 -8.53 -11.76
N LEU A 38 26.08 -9.34 -10.97
CA LEU A 38 25.59 -9.99 -9.75
C LEU A 38 24.94 -9.01 -8.75
N ALA A 39 25.40 -7.76 -8.70
CA ALA A 39 24.81 -6.73 -7.84
C ALA A 39 23.39 -6.37 -8.28
N THR A 40 23.16 -6.24 -9.59
CA THR A 40 21.85 -5.94 -10.19
C THR A 40 20.87 -7.09 -9.95
N LEU A 41 21.32 -8.34 -10.08
CA LEU A 41 20.51 -9.53 -9.77
C LEU A 41 20.12 -9.63 -8.29
N LYS A 42 21.04 -9.29 -7.37
CA LYS A 42 20.73 -9.26 -5.92
C LYS A 42 19.73 -8.16 -5.58
N ALA A 43 19.90 -6.97 -6.14
CA ALA A 43 18.95 -5.87 -5.95
C ALA A 43 17.56 -6.22 -6.50
N TRP A 44 17.50 -6.82 -7.70
CA TRP A 44 16.25 -7.30 -8.30
C TRP A 44 15.57 -8.34 -7.43
N ARG A 45 16.31 -9.35 -6.93
CA ARG A 45 15.76 -10.37 -6.03
C ARG A 45 15.16 -9.76 -4.76
N ASN A 46 15.85 -8.78 -4.16
CA ASN A 46 15.35 -8.08 -2.98
C ASN A 46 14.07 -7.29 -3.27
N CYS A 47 14.00 -6.62 -4.43
CA CYS A 47 12.78 -5.94 -4.87
C CYS A 47 11.61 -6.93 -5.02
N MET A 48 11.84 -8.10 -5.60
CA MET A 48 10.82 -9.13 -5.75
C MET A 48 10.34 -9.68 -4.40
N ILE A 49 11.25 -9.95 -3.46
CA ILE A 49 10.89 -10.38 -2.09
C ILE A 49 10.03 -9.33 -1.40
N SER A 50 10.43 -8.06 -1.46
CA SER A 50 9.67 -7.00 -0.82
C SER A 50 8.31 -6.76 -1.49
N ARG A 51 8.22 -6.95 -2.81
CA ARG A 51 6.95 -6.93 -3.54
C ARG A 51 6.03 -8.06 -3.08
N ASP A 52 6.54 -9.28 -2.95
CA ASP A 52 5.76 -10.42 -2.48
C ASP A 52 5.26 -10.21 -1.04
N GLN A 53 6.12 -9.67 -0.16
CA GLN A 53 5.73 -9.30 1.21
C GLN A 53 4.62 -8.23 1.24
N LEU A 54 4.73 -7.21 0.39
CA LEU A 54 3.71 -6.16 0.29
C LEU A 54 2.37 -6.69 -0.23
N VAL A 55 2.41 -7.53 -1.27
CA VAL A 55 1.21 -8.16 -1.83
C VAL A 55 0.56 -9.08 -0.80
N SER A 56 1.33 -9.88 -0.06
CA SER A 56 0.82 -10.72 1.03
C SER A 56 0.08 -9.88 2.08
N HIS A 57 0.67 -8.77 2.53
CA HIS A 57 0.02 -7.88 3.48
C HIS A 57 -1.26 -7.26 2.93
N ILE A 58 -1.31 -6.92 1.64
CA ILE A 58 -2.52 -6.41 1.00
C ILE A 58 -3.63 -7.46 0.97
N GLU A 59 -3.31 -8.73 0.71
CA GLU A 59 -4.29 -9.81 0.80
C GLU A 59 -4.81 -9.97 2.24
N ASP A 60 -3.92 -9.94 3.25
CA ASP A 60 -4.31 -10.02 4.67
C ASP A 60 -5.24 -8.87 5.09
N ILE A 61 -5.03 -7.67 4.54
CA ILE A 61 -5.91 -6.51 4.74
C ILE A 61 -7.35 -6.85 4.31
N PHE A 62 -7.51 -7.45 3.13
CA PHE A 62 -8.82 -7.75 2.57
C PHE A 62 -9.45 -9.04 3.11
N ASP A 63 -8.64 -10.02 3.50
CA ASP A 63 -9.11 -11.31 4.03
C ASP A 63 -9.51 -11.25 5.50
N GLY A 64 -8.98 -10.32 6.29
CA GLY A 64 -9.27 -10.26 7.72
C GLY A 64 -9.17 -8.89 8.38
N ALA A 65 -8.13 -8.10 8.10
CA ALA A 65 -7.85 -6.91 8.93
C ALA A 65 -8.94 -5.84 8.82
N LEU A 66 -9.56 -5.67 7.65
CA LEU A 66 -10.68 -4.75 7.46
C LEU A 66 -12.01 -5.28 8.01
N SER A 67 -12.11 -6.57 8.32
CA SER A 67 -13.32 -7.13 8.92
C SER A 67 -13.42 -6.83 10.41
N GLU A 68 -12.28 -6.66 11.09
CA GLU A 68 -12.19 -6.28 12.50
C GLU A 68 -12.44 -4.78 12.72
N ILE A 69 -12.00 -3.96 11.77
CA ILE A 69 -12.41 -2.56 11.70
C ILE A 69 -13.90 -2.61 11.33
N LYS A 70 -14.79 -2.28 12.27
CA LYS A 70 -16.25 -2.25 12.06
C LYS A 70 -16.61 -1.22 10.99
N ILE A 71 -16.35 -1.52 9.74
CA ILE A 71 -16.64 -0.64 8.62
C ILE A 71 -18.17 -0.66 8.45
N PRO A 72 -18.85 0.50 8.45
CA PRO A 72 -20.30 0.57 8.59
C PRO A 72 -21.05 0.25 7.29
N PHE A 73 -20.40 -0.44 6.34
CA PHE A 73 -21.06 -0.91 5.13
C PHE A 73 -21.74 -2.24 5.37
N ILE A 74 -22.96 -2.35 4.86
CA ILE A 74 -23.70 -3.59 4.83
C ILE A 74 -23.96 -3.92 3.37
N LEU A 75 -23.82 -5.19 3.00
CA LEU A 75 -24.32 -5.70 1.74
C LEU A 75 -25.85 -5.77 1.82
N TYR A 76 -26.54 -4.89 1.10
CA TYR A 76 -28.00 -4.90 1.04
C TYR A 76 -28.50 -5.88 -0.02
N GLN A 77 -29.76 -6.33 0.14
CA GLN A 77 -30.49 -7.10 -0.88
C GLN A 77 -30.42 -6.34 -2.22
N GLY A 78 -29.90 -7.01 -3.25
CA GLY A 78 -29.57 -6.40 -4.55
C GLY A 78 -28.07 -6.24 -4.82
N GLY A 79 -27.18 -6.66 -3.92
CA GLY A 79 -25.74 -6.73 -4.19
C GLY A 79 -25.03 -5.37 -4.13
N SER A 80 -25.56 -4.44 -3.33
CA SER A 80 -25.04 -3.08 -3.19
C SER A 80 -24.52 -2.82 -1.78
N TRP A 81 -23.26 -2.43 -1.68
CA TRP A 81 -22.56 -2.01 -0.48
C TRP A 81 -22.82 -0.55 -0.19
N ARG A 82 -23.38 -0.26 0.98
CA ARG A 82 -23.69 1.10 1.41
C ARG A 82 -23.75 1.21 2.91
N GLN A 83 -23.64 2.45 3.38
CA GLN A 83 -23.72 2.78 4.79
C GLN A 83 -25.11 2.38 5.35
N ARG A 84 -25.14 1.92 6.60
CA ARG A 84 -26.39 1.52 7.27
C ARG A 84 -27.44 2.63 7.28
N GLY A 85 -28.57 2.39 6.62
CA GLY A 85 -29.69 3.35 6.55
C GLY A 85 -29.68 4.23 5.30
N CYS A 86 -28.72 4.02 4.38
CA CYS A 86 -28.81 4.57 3.04
C CYS A 86 -29.65 3.66 2.13
N SER A 87 -30.66 4.22 1.47
CA SER A 87 -31.50 3.53 0.49
C SER A 87 -31.24 3.96 -0.96
N THR A 88 -30.57 5.10 -1.17
CA THR A 88 -30.53 5.81 -2.45
C THR A 88 -29.26 5.58 -3.26
N CYS A 89 -28.13 5.29 -2.62
CA CYS A 89 -26.86 5.05 -3.30
C CYS A 89 -26.13 3.84 -2.71
N GLY A 90 -25.19 3.28 -3.47
CA GLY A 90 -24.32 2.21 -3.00
C GLY A 90 -23.42 1.71 -4.12
N LEU A 91 -22.38 0.98 -3.73
CA LEU A 91 -21.40 0.42 -4.64
C LEU A 91 -21.78 -1.02 -4.96
N SER A 92 -21.85 -1.39 -6.23
CA SER A 92 -22.11 -2.79 -6.59
C SER A 92 -20.96 -3.69 -6.12
N GLU A 93 -21.26 -4.95 -5.84
CA GLU A 93 -20.24 -5.99 -5.56
C GLU A 93 -19.11 -5.98 -6.60
N LYS A 94 -19.47 -5.87 -7.89
CA LYS A 94 -18.50 -5.80 -8.99
C LYS A 94 -17.59 -4.57 -8.88
N ALA A 95 -18.14 -3.40 -8.58
CA ALA A 95 -17.35 -2.18 -8.46
C ALA A 95 -16.46 -2.20 -7.21
N LYS A 96 -16.93 -2.78 -6.09
CA LYS A 96 -16.09 -3.04 -4.91
C LYS A 96 -14.92 -3.98 -5.27
N ARG A 97 -15.18 -5.12 -5.90
CA ARG A 97 -14.12 -6.06 -6.30
C ARG A 97 -13.11 -5.44 -7.27
N ASN A 98 -13.56 -4.61 -8.21
CA ASN A 98 -12.66 -3.91 -9.12
C ASN A 98 -11.73 -2.96 -8.36
N MET A 99 -12.29 -2.18 -7.43
CA MET A 99 -11.52 -1.32 -6.54
C MET A 99 -10.46 -2.10 -5.75
N GLU A 100 -10.85 -3.19 -5.10
CA GLU A 100 -9.90 -3.98 -4.30
C GLU A 100 -8.82 -4.63 -5.16
N ARG A 101 -9.18 -5.05 -6.37
CA ARG A 101 -8.21 -5.56 -7.36
C ARG A 101 -7.18 -4.48 -7.72
N ASP A 102 -7.58 -3.21 -7.82
CA ASP A 102 -6.64 -2.14 -8.12
C ASP A 102 -5.59 -1.98 -7.00
N PHE A 103 -6.00 -2.11 -5.73
CA PHE A 103 -5.07 -2.20 -4.59
C PHE A 103 -4.17 -3.43 -4.63
N ARG A 104 -4.75 -4.63 -4.80
CA ARG A 104 -4.01 -5.91 -4.86
C ARG A 104 -2.99 -5.95 -5.98
N SER A 105 -3.34 -5.36 -7.12
CA SER A 105 -2.50 -5.41 -8.31
C SER A 105 -1.34 -4.40 -8.28
N LEU A 106 -1.40 -3.40 -7.39
CA LEU A 106 -0.43 -2.29 -7.31
C LEU A 106 -0.14 -1.64 -8.69
N ARG A 107 -1.11 -1.70 -9.62
CA ARG A 107 -0.97 -1.18 -11.00
C ARG A 107 -0.76 0.33 -11.05
N HIS A 108 -1.16 1.02 -9.99
CA HIS A 108 -1.04 2.46 -9.85
C HIS A 108 -0.49 2.75 -8.45
N ASP A 109 0.09 3.94 -8.30
CA ASP A 109 0.54 4.45 -7.01
C ASP A 109 -0.69 4.76 -6.14
N VAL A 110 -1.15 3.75 -5.38
CA VAL A 110 -2.30 3.82 -4.48
C VAL A 110 -2.07 4.72 -3.27
N VAL A 111 -0.82 5.09 -2.97
CA VAL A 111 -0.49 6.01 -1.89
C VAL A 111 -0.66 7.46 -2.35
N ARG A 112 -0.10 7.83 -3.51
CA ARG A 112 -0.17 9.19 -4.06
C ARG A 112 -1.45 9.49 -4.83
N HIS A 113 -2.08 8.48 -5.43
CA HIS A 113 -3.31 8.63 -6.19
C HIS A 113 -4.46 7.90 -5.46
N PRO A 114 -5.00 8.51 -4.38
CA PRO A 114 -5.97 7.86 -3.50
C PRO A 114 -7.34 7.64 -4.16
N THR A 115 -7.59 8.29 -5.28
CA THR A 115 -8.81 8.15 -6.06
C THR A 115 -8.75 6.87 -6.87
N ILE A 116 -9.22 5.80 -6.23
CA ILE A 116 -9.88 4.71 -6.93
C ILE A 116 -10.99 5.34 -7.76
N SER A 117 -11.14 4.87 -9.00
CA SER A 117 -12.13 5.27 -10.01
C SER A 117 -13.59 4.94 -9.60
N LEU A 118 -13.99 5.29 -8.38
CA LEU A 118 -15.35 5.20 -7.91
C LEU A 118 -16.10 6.47 -8.29
N PRO A 119 -17.31 6.38 -8.87
CA PRO A 119 -18.14 7.55 -9.19
C PRO A 119 -18.82 8.11 -7.93
N LEU A 120 -18.02 8.51 -6.93
CA LEU A 120 -18.48 8.98 -5.62
C LEU A 120 -19.34 10.23 -5.68
N ASP A 121 -19.35 10.95 -6.80
CA ASP A 121 -20.16 12.17 -6.95
C ASP A 121 -21.66 11.88 -7.04
N SER A 122 -22.03 10.63 -7.35
CA SER A 122 -23.41 10.14 -7.30
C SER A 122 -23.84 9.67 -5.90
N PHE A 123 -22.93 9.69 -4.91
CA PHE A 123 -23.19 9.12 -3.59
C PHE A 123 -23.70 10.21 -2.64
N CYS A 124 -24.57 9.83 -1.72
CA CYS A 124 -24.94 10.72 -0.62
C CYS A 124 -23.71 11.04 0.24
N ARG A 125 -23.74 12.17 0.95
CA ARG A 125 -22.61 12.64 1.77
C ARG A 125 -22.07 11.56 2.72
N LYS A 126 -22.96 10.83 3.41
CA LYS A 126 -22.57 9.77 4.35
C LYS A 126 -21.82 8.63 3.66
N CYS A 127 -22.38 8.07 2.58
CA CYS A 127 -21.69 7.00 1.84
C CYS A 127 -20.37 7.49 1.25
N LYS A 128 -20.28 8.73 0.76
CA LYS A 128 -19.02 9.31 0.27
C LYS A 128 -17.97 9.38 1.38
N THR A 129 -18.34 9.84 2.57
CA THR A 129 -17.43 9.88 3.73
C THR A 129 -16.94 8.48 4.12
N GLU A 130 -17.84 7.52 4.23
CA GLU A 130 -17.46 6.15 4.60
C GLU A 130 -16.53 5.50 3.56
N TRP A 131 -16.81 5.68 2.26
CA TRP A 131 -15.95 5.10 1.21
C TRP A 131 -14.58 5.78 1.16
N THR A 132 -14.56 7.09 1.43
CA THR A 132 -13.30 7.83 1.59
C THR A 132 -12.50 7.31 2.79
N MET A 133 -13.17 7.05 3.93
CA MET A 133 -12.53 6.48 5.12
C MET A 133 -12.00 5.08 4.85
N TYR A 134 -12.78 4.23 4.19
CA TYR A 134 -12.38 2.87 3.80
C TYR A 134 -11.11 2.87 2.95
N ASN A 135 -11.08 3.69 1.89
CA ASN A 135 -9.90 3.83 1.03
C ASN A 135 -8.69 4.34 1.80
N ARG A 136 -8.91 5.31 2.70
CA ARG A 136 -7.86 5.83 3.57
C ARG A 136 -7.29 4.75 4.49
N LEU A 137 -8.13 3.92 5.11
CA LEU A 137 -7.68 2.86 6.01
C LEU A 137 -6.80 1.82 5.30
N ILE A 138 -7.19 1.41 4.09
CA ILE A 138 -6.37 0.51 3.26
C ILE A 138 -5.02 1.14 2.97
N ARG A 139 -5.03 2.39 2.49
CA ARG A 139 -3.81 3.11 2.14
C ARG A 139 -2.90 3.33 3.34
N ASP A 140 -3.45 3.76 4.46
CA ASP A 140 -2.70 4.03 5.67
C ASP A 140 -2.11 2.70 6.21
N SER A 141 -2.83 1.57 6.09
CA SER A 141 -2.32 0.23 6.44
C SER A 141 -1.16 -0.19 5.53
N ILE A 142 -1.29 0.00 4.21
CA ILE A 142 -0.21 -0.27 3.25
C ILE A 142 1.02 0.59 3.59
N TRP A 143 0.83 1.90 3.75
CA TRP A 143 1.90 2.86 4.01
C TRP A 143 2.63 2.58 5.33
N ASN A 144 1.89 2.29 6.39
CA ASN A 144 2.46 2.04 7.72
C ASN A 144 3.17 0.68 7.82
N HIS A 145 2.93 -0.23 6.87
CA HIS A 145 3.61 -1.53 6.84
C HIS A 145 4.94 -1.50 6.07
N LEU A 146 5.19 -0.47 5.24
CA LEU A 146 6.44 -0.36 4.47
C LEU A 146 7.73 -0.39 5.31
N PRO A 147 7.80 0.26 6.49
CA PRO A 147 8.97 0.16 7.36
C PRO A 147 9.29 -1.29 7.77
N ALA A 148 8.26 -2.05 8.13
CA ALA A 148 8.38 -3.45 8.58
C ALA A 148 8.97 -4.35 7.49
N ILE A 149 8.55 -4.17 6.23
CA ILE A 149 9.14 -4.87 5.07
C ILE A 149 10.65 -4.59 4.96
N CYS A 150 11.07 -3.38 5.30
CA CYS A 150 12.48 -2.99 5.30
C CYS A 150 13.23 -3.40 6.59
N GLY A 151 12.52 -3.96 7.59
CA GLY A 151 13.06 -4.40 8.87
C GLY A 151 13.03 -3.34 9.97
N PHE A 152 12.39 -2.20 9.76
CA PHE A 152 12.13 -1.19 10.79
C PHE A 152 10.80 -1.46 11.49
N ASP A 153 10.69 -1.12 12.78
CA ASP A 153 9.42 -1.29 13.50
C ASP A 153 8.31 -0.39 12.95
N ASP A 154 8.63 0.89 12.68
CA ASP A 154 7.69 1.88 12.18
C ASP A 154 8.41 3.06 11.49
N TRP A 155 7.64 4.07 11.07
CA TRP A 155 8.17 5.30 10.47
C TRP A 155 9.00 6.14 11.44
N ALA A 156 8.77 6.06 12.76
CA ALA A 156 9.58 6.77 13.73
C ALA A 156 10.99 6.15 13.87
N ALA A 157 11.09 4.82 13.77
CA ALA A 157 12.37 4.11 13.69
C ALA A 157 13.15 4.49 12.43
N VAL A 158 12.46 4.63 11.30
CA VAL A 158 13.05 5.11 10.03
C VAL A 158 13.61 6.53 10.19
N ASP A 159 12.82 7.46 10.76
CA ASP A 159 13.25 8.84 11.01
C ASP A 159 14.45 8.90 11.97
N CYS A 160 14.46 8.06 13.00
CA CYS A 160 15.58 7.97 13.94
C CYS A 160 16.86 7.49 13.26
N ALA A 161 16.75 6.46 12.42
CA ALA A 161 17.86 5.95 11.63
C ALA A 161 18.41 7.02 10.67
N GLN A 162 17.54 7.78 10.00
CA GLN A 162 17.96 8.88 9.11
C GLN A 162 18.72 9.98 9.87
N LYS A 163 18.18 10.45 11.00
CA LYS A 163 18.87 11.47 11.83
C LYS A 163 20.23 11.02 12.32
N THR A 164 20.40 9.71 12.56
CA THR A 164 21.69 9.14 12.97
C THR A 164 22.68 9.14 11.80
N ALA A 165 22.22 8.77 10.61
CA ALA A 165 23.03 8.80 9.38
C ALA A 165 23.48 10.23 9.01
N ASP A 166 22.60 11.22 9.15
CA ASP A 166 22.89 12.62 8.84
C ASP A 166 23.96 13.21 9.78
N ARG A 167 23.94 12.84 11.06
CA ARG A 167 24.94 13.27 12.06
C ARG A 167 26.33 12.67 11.84
N GLY A 168 26.42 11.53 11.16
CA GLY A 168 27.70 10.90 10.82
C GLY A 168 28.42 11.56 9.64
N ASN A 169 27.74 12.43 8.90
CA ASN A 169 28.25 13.14 7.71
C ASN A 169 28.55 14.64 7.96
N SER A 170 28.43 15.10 9.20
CA SER A 170 28.66 16.49 9.64
C SER A 170 29.81 16.55 10.64
#